data_AF-A0A847BJL7-F1
#
_entry.id   AF-A0A847BJL7-F1
#
_cell.length_a   1.000
_cell.length_b   1.000
_cell.length_c   1.000
_cell.angle_alpha   90.00
_cell.angle_beta   90.00
_cell.angle_gamma   90.00
#
_symmetry.space_group_name_H-M   'P 1'
#
loop_
_entity.id
_entity.type
_entity.pdbx_description
1 polymer ?
#
loop_
_entity_poly.entity_id
_entity_poly.type
_entity_poly.pdbx_seq_one_letter_code
_entity_poly.pdbx_strand_id
1 'polypeptide(L)' 'MSKKQRHGIRDNAQHAQLRTPLYRQRIVKAKRGKGSYSRKGRRQEQPKAA' A
#
# COMPACT_ATOMS: atom_id res chain seq x y z
N MET A 1 -13.46 -7.61 2.62
CA MET A 1 -12.17 -7.72 3.34
C MET A 1 -12.25 -8.94 4.24
N SER A 2 -11.68 -10.06 3.80
CA SER A 2 -11.83 -11.37 4.46
C SER A 2 -11.28 -11.32 5.89
N LYS A 3 -12.15 -11.58 6.88
CA LYS A 3 -11.75 -11.88 8.27
C LYS A 3 -11.01 -13.23 8.24
N LYS A 4 -9.71 -13.21 7.93
CA LYS A 4 -8.86 -14.39 8.10
C LYS A 4 -8.96 -14.78 9.57
N GLN A 5 -9.50 -15.96 9.87
CA GLN A 5 -9.58 -16.49 11.22
C GLN A 5 -8.17 -16.49 11.81
N ARG A 6 -7.85 -15.48 12.62
CA ARG A 6 -6.61 -15.43 13.37
C ARG A 6 -6.84 -16.37 14.53
N HIS A 7 -6.26 -17.56 14.47
CA HIS A 7 -6.02 -18.32 15.70
C HIS A 7 -5.31 -17.37 16.67
N GLY A 8 -5.72 -17.38 17.96
CA GLY A 8 -5.15 -16.49 18.96
C GLY A 8 -3.62 -16.54 18.91
N ILE A 9 -2.97 -15.38 19.01
CA ILE A 9 -1.51 -15.31 18.99
C ILE A 9 -1.02 -16.03 20.24
N ARG A 10 -0.33 -17.17 20.07
CA ARG A 10 0.14 -18.01 21.18
C ARG A 10 1.47 -17.53 21.76
N ASP A 11 2.33 -17.03 20.87
CA ASP A 11 3.70 -16.65 21.20
C ASP A 11 3.86 -15.12 21.12
N ASN A 12 4.68 -14.63 20.20
CA ASN A 12 5.01 -13.22 20.10
C ASN A 12 3.98 -12.40 19.30
N ALA A 13 3.30 -11.48 20.00
CA ALA A 13 2.33 -10.55 19.45
C ALA A 13 2.91 -9.61 18.38
N GLN A 14 4.13 -9.08 18.58
CA GLN A 14 4.76 -8.14 17.66
C GLN A 14 5.11 -8.80 16.33
N HIS A 15 5.70 -10.00 16.36
CA HIS A 15 5.99 -10.75 15.13
C HIS A 15 4.72 -11.14 14.37
N ALA A 16 3.67 -11.55 15.09
CA ALA A 16 2.38 -11.83 14.47
C ALA A 16 1.79 -10.59 13.79
N GLN A 17 1.91 -9.43 14.43
CA GLN A 17 1.46 -8.14 13.89
C GLN A 17 2.23 -7.75 12.62
N LEU A 18 3.56 -7.91 12.58
CA LEU A 18 4.37 -7.65 11.38
C LEU A 18 3.97 -8.49 10.16
N ARG A 19 3.46 -9.71 10.38
CA ARG A 19 3.02 -10.60 9.30
C ARG A 19 1.63 -10.26 8.75
N THR A 20 0.95 -9.29 9.35
CA THR A 20 -0.35 -8.82 8.84
C THR A 20 -0.17 -7.91 7.61
N PRO A 21 -1.22 -7.73 6.77
CA PRO A 21 -1.15 -6.82 5.63
C PRO A 21 -0.86 -5.36 5.99
N LEU A 22 -0.97 -4.99 7.27
CA LEU A 22 -0.69 -3.64 7.77
C LEU A 22 0.77 -3.24 7.51
N TYR A 23 1.70 -4.17 7.71
CA TYR A 23 3.15 -3.93 7.58
C TYR A 23 3.76 -4.57 6.33
N ARG A 24 2.95 -4.78 5.29
CA ARG A 24 3.46 -5.26 4.00
C ARG A 24 4.38 -4.22 3.36
N GLN A 25 5.39 -4.70 2.64
CA GLN A 25 6.22 -3.84 1.80
C GLN A 25 5.36 -3.08 0.79
N ARG A 26 5.50 -1.75 0.75
CA ARG A 26 4.81 -0.88 -0.20
C ARG A 26 5.79 -0.47 -1.29
N ILE A 27 5.44 -0.76 -2.54
CA ILE A 27 6.25 -0.37 -3.71
C ILE A 27 5.62 0.90 -4.30
N VAL A 28 6.42 1.96 -4.42
CA VAL A 28 6.00 3.23 -5.03
C VAL A 28 6.24 3.17 -6.53
N LYS A 29 5.31 3.72 -7.33
CA LYS A 29 5.49 3.84 -8.78
C LYS A 29 6.64 4.80 -9.09
N ALA A 30 7.60 4.34 -9.89
CA ALA A 30 8.72 5.17 -10.32
C ALA A 30 8.24 6.37 -11.16
N LYS A 31 8.89 7.52 -11.00
CA LYS A 31 8.58 8.74 -11.79
C LYS A 31 9.09 8.66 -13.23
N ARG A 32 10.16 7.91 -13.48
CA ARG A 32 10.81 7.69 -14.79
C ARG A 32 11.36 6.25 -14.86
N GLY A 33 11.62 5.75 -16.07
CA GLY A 33 12.16 4.39 -16.29
C GLY A 33 11.11 3.28 -16.24
N LYS A 34 11.51 2.06 -15.86
CA LYS A 34 10.63 0.88 -15.85
C LYS A 34 9.43 1.07 -14.91
N GLY A 35 8.24 0.76 -15.40
CA GLY A 35 7.01 0.88 -14.61
C GLY A 35 6.52 2.32 -14.40
N SER A 36 7.15 3.33 -15.02
CA SER A 36 6.75 4.74 -14.88
C SER A 36 5.63 5.17 -15.82
N TYR A 37 5.44 4.49 -16.97
CA TYR A 37 4.41 4.84 -17.96
C TYR A 37 2.99 4.82 -17.35
N SER A 38 2.19 5.82 -17.69
CA SER A 38 0.77 5.93 -17.31
C SER A 38 -0.06 6.24 -18.55
N ARG A 39 -1.07 5.42 -18.84
CA ARG A 39 -1.92 5.57 -20.05
C ARG A 39 -2.65 6.92 -20.09
N LYS A 40 -3.11 7.38 -18.94
CA LYS A 40 -3.62 8.73 -18.72
C LYS A 40 -2.71 9.35 -17.67
N GLY A 41 -2.00 10.42 -18.02
CA GLY A 41 -1.29 11.21 -17.02
C GLY A 41 -2.28 11.74 -15.99
N ARG A 42 -1.81 12.07 -14.78
CA ARG A 42 -2.64 12.93 -13.92
C ARG A 42 -2.79 14.26 -14.66
N ARG A 43 -4.00 14.63 -15.08
CA ARG A 43 -4.32 16.06 -15.28
C ARG A 43 -3.95 16.69 -13.95
N GLN A 44 -3.02 17.65 -13.95
CA GLN A 44 -2.93 18.57 -12.84
C GLN A 44 -4.32 19.22 -12.81
N GLU A 45 -5.23 18.72 -11.97
CA GLU A 45 -6.28 19.57 -11.44
C GLU A 45 -5.50 20.64 -10.70
N GLN A 46 -5.16 21.69 -11.44
CA GLN A 46 -4.79 22.96 -10.85
C GLN A 46 -5.90 23.25 -9.85
N PRO A 47 -5.62 23.54 -8.57
CA PRO A 47 -6.65 24.05 -7.70
C PRO A 47 -7.23 25.26 -8.45
N LYS A 48 -8.50 25.19 -8.84
CA LYS A 48 -9.17 26.37 -9.38
C LYS A 48 -8.99 27.43 -8.30
N ALA A 49 -8.27 28.51 -8.63
CA ALA A 49 -8.14 29.65 -7.73
C ALA A 49 -9.56 30.03 -7.28
N ALA A 50 -9.77 30.01 -5.97
CA ALA A 50 -10.98 30.51 -5.34
C ALA A 50 -11.10 32.01 -5.60
#